data_AF-A0A380JCY6-F1
#
_entry.id   AF-A0A380JCY6-F1
#
_cell.length_a   1.000
_cell.length_b   1.000
_cell.length_c   1.000
_cell.angle_alpha   90.00
_cell.angle_beta   90.00
_cell.angle_gamma   90.00
#
_symmetry.space_group_name_H-M   'P 1'
#
loop_
_entity.id
_entity.type
_entity.pdbx_description
1 polymer ?
#
loop_
_entity_poly.entity_id
_entity_poly.type
_entity_poly.pdbx_seq_one_letter_code
_entity_poly.pdbx_strand_id
1 'polypeptide(L)'
;MITSIVFDVDDTIYDQQAPYRLAVEKCFSDFDMSQINQAYIRFRHYSDVGFPRVMAGEWTTEYFRFWRCKETLLEFGYCEIDEETGRHFQEVYEEELENITMLDEMRMTLEFLKEKGVSMGVITNGPTEHQLKKVHKLGLYDYVEPGHVLVSQATGFQKPEKEIFNLAAEQFGMNPATTLYVGDSYDNDVVGAKASGWQAMWFNHRGRSLKPGTKPVYDVAIDSFEQLFGAVKILFDLPNSKFFFDANDKENPVLKMGIENGLMMAAERLLESNMSVDKVVILLRLTKQQERVLRMKYALR
;
A
#
# COMPACT_ATOMS: atom_id res chain seq x y z
N MET A 1 8.51 21.01 -10.55
CA MET A 1 8.94 19.72 -11.13
C MET A 1 9.22 18.81 -9.97
N ILE A 2 8.70 17.59 -9.96
CA ILE A 2 9.06 16.61 -8.93
C ILE A 2 10.48 16.10 -9.21
N THR A 3 11.30 16.06 -8.17
CA THR A 3 12.73 15.71 -8.27
C THR A 3 13.11 14.52 -7.41
N SER A 4 12.24 14.15 -6.45
CA SER A 4 12.47 13.06 -5.50
C SER A 4 11.14 12.46 -5.06
N ILE A 5 11.21 11.27 -4.49
CA ILE A 5 10.03 10.51 -4.08
C ILE A 5 10.32 9.75 -2.78
N VAL A 6 9.32 9.69 -1.90
CA VAL A 6 9.39 8.96 -0.64
C VAL A 6 8.17 8.10 -0.50
N PHE A 7 8.37 6.87 -0.03
CA PHE A 7 7.30 5.89 0.10
C PHE A 7 7.01 5.57 1.57
N ASP A 8 5.75 5.35 1.89
CA ASP A 8 5.36 4.48 2.99
C ASP A 8 5.72 3.02 2.68
N VAL A 9 5.69 2.12 3.68
CA VAL A 9 5.96 0.69 3.51
C VAL A 9 4.68 -0.16 3.52
N ASP A 10 3.87 0.00 4.56
CA ASP A 10 2.77 -0.92 4.89
C ASP A 10 1.57 -0.66 3.98
N ASP A 11 1.14 -1.66 3.20
CA ASP A 11 0.06 -1.52 2.21
C ASP A 11 0.41 -0.53 1.07
N THR A 12 1.70 -0.19 0.92
CA THR A 12 2.23 0.68 -0.14
C THR A 12 3.27 -0.06 -0.99
N ILE A 13 4.32 -0.62 -0.37
CA ILE A 13 5.38 -1.39 -1.05
C ILE A 13 4.95 -2.83 -1.31
N TYR A 14 4.13 -3.35 -0.40
CA TYR A 14 3.61 -4.71 -0.39
C TYR A 14 2.17 -4.72 0.11
N ASP A 15 1.42 -5.78 -0.19
CA ASP A 15 0.06 -5.99 0.34
C ASP A 15 0.13 -6.40 1.81
N GLN A 16 -0.20 -5.49 2.74
CA GLN A 16 -0.14 -5.77 4.18
C GLN A 16 -1.20 -6.79 4.63
N GLN A 17 -2.31 -6.87 3.91
CA GLN A 17 -3.40 -7.80 4.21
C GLN A 17 -3.12 -9.21 3.70
N ALA A 18 -2.29 -9.37 2.65
CA ALA A 18 -2.05 -10.66 2.01
C ALA A 18 -1.73 -11.79 3.01
N PRO A 19 -0.87 -11.60 4.03
CA PRO A 19 -0.61 -12.65 5.01
C PRO A 19 -1.85 -13.11 5.78
N TYR A 20 -2.71 -12.17 6.19
CA TYR A 20 -3.95 -12.50 6.88
C TYR A 20 -4.92 -13.25 5.94
N ARG A 21 -5.06 -12.76 4.70
CA ARG A 21 -5.90 -13.39 3.69
C ARG A 21 -5.48 -14.84 3.41
N LEU A 22 -4.19 -15.08 3.22
CA LEU A 22 -3.64 -16.42 2.98
C LEU A 22 -3.81 -17.33 4.19
N ALA A 23 -3.62 -16.82 5.40
CA ALA A 23 -3.87 -17.60 6.62
C ALA A 23 -5.35 -17.98 6.78
N VAL A 24 -6.28 -17.06 6.49
CA VAL A 24 -7.71 -17.37 6.51
C VAL A 24 -8.06 -18.42 5.44
N GLU A 25 -7.55 -18.27 4.22
CA GLU A 25 -7.78 -19.21 3.12
C GLU A 25 -7.27 -20.63 3.44
N LYS A 26 -6.12 -20.74 4.12
CA LYS A 26 -5.51 -22.02 4.52
C LYS A 26 -6.22 -22.67 5.72
N CYS A 27 -6.64 -21.89 6.70
CA CYS A 27 -7.16 -22.41 7.97
C CYS A 27 -8.69 -22.52 8.00
N PHE A 28 -9.42 -21.72 7.20
CA PHE A 28 -10.87 -21.58 7.27
C PHE A 28 -11.49 -21.65 5.86
N SER A 29 -11.52 -22.85 5.26
CA SER A 29 -11.98 -23.07 3.88
C SER A 29 -13.40 -22.60 3.58
N ASP A 30 -14.26 -22.58 4.60
CA ASP A 30 -15.67 -22.20 4.48
C ASP A 30 -15.91 -20.71 4.75
N PHE A 31 -14.84 -19.93 4.99
CA PHE A 31 -14.95 -18.49 5.20
C PHE A 31 -15.30 -17.78 3.87
N ASP A 32 -16.27 -16.86 3.92
CA ASP A 32 -16.63 -16.03 2.77
C ASP A 32 -15.53 -15.00 2.46
N MET A 33 -14.65 -15.36 1.53
CA MET A 33 -13.52 -14.52 1.11
C MET A 33 -13.94 -13.17 0.51
N SER A 34 -15.21 -12.97 0.12
CA SER A 34 -15.69 -11.65 -0.29
C SER A 34 -15.67 -10.63 0.86
N GLN A 35 -15.66 -11.10 2.11
CA GLN A 35 -15.66 -10.27 3.32
C GLN A 35 -14.25 -10.07 3.91
N ILE A 36 -13.20 -10.62 3.28
CA ILE A 36 -11.84 -10.64 3.84
C ILE A 36 -11.30 -9.25 4.18
N ASN A 37 -11.66 -8.23 3.39
CA ASN A 37 -11.25 -6.86 3.65
C ASN A 37 -11.80 -6.34 4.99
N GLN A 38 -13.09 -6.57 5.23
CA GLN A 38 -13.74 -6.17 6.46
C GLN A 38 -13.24 -7.02 7.63
N ALA A 39 -13.04 -8.32 7.41
CA ALA A 39 -12.48 -9.22 8.41
C ALA A 39 -11.08 -8.78 8.86
N TYR A 40 -10.20 -8.37 7.94
CA TYR A 40 -8.89 -7.83 8.30
C TYR A 40 -8.99 -6.55 9.13
N ILE A 41 -9.89 -5.63 8.78
CA ILE A 41 -10.12 -4.40 9.56
C ILE A 41 -10.55 -4.75 10.99
N ARG A 42 -11.45 -5.73 11.15
CA ARG A 42 -11.90 -6.19 12.47
C ARG A 42 -10.81 -6.95 13.22
N PHE A 43 -10.00 -7.76 12.55
CA PHE A 43 -8.82 -8.40 13.13
C PHE A 43 -7.80 -7.39 13.68
N ARG A 44 -7.58 -6.28 12.95
CA ARG A 44 -6.74 -5.16 13.41
C ARG A 44 -7.38 -4.46 14.61
N HIS A 45 -8.69 -4.18 14.56
CA HIS A 45 -9.42 -3.63 15.69
C HIS A 45 -9.29 -4.49 16.95
N TYR A 46 -9.50 -5.81 16.85
CA TYR A 46 -9.33 -6.72 17.98
C TYR A 46 -7.86 -6.81 18.44
N SER A 47 -6.90 -6.62 17.52
CA SER A 47 -5.49 -6.47 17.91
C SER A 47 -5.29 -5.22 18.79
N ASP A 48 -5.86 -4.08 18.42
CA ASP A 48 -5.76 -2.82 19.17
C ASP A 48 -6.49 -2.89 20.52
N VAL A 49 -7.60 -3.65 20.61
CA VAL A 49 -8.34 -3.88 21.86
C VAL A 49 -7.60 -4.83 22.80
N GLY A 50 -7.03 -5.91 22.27
CA GLY A 50 -6.41 -6.97 23.07
C GLY A 50 -4.97 -6.66 23.50
N PHE A 51 -4.20 -5.94 22.68
CA PHE A 51 -2.78 -5.67 22.96
C PHE A 51 -2.54 -4.93 24.30
N PRO A 52 -3.32 -3.90 24.69
CA PRO A 52 -3.17 -3.27 26.00
C PRO A 52 -3.33 -4.23 27.18
N ARG A 53 -4.19 -5.25 27.06
CA ARG A 53 -4.40 -6.26 28.11
C ARG A 53 -3.20 -7.19 28.26
N VAL A 54 -2.52 -7.51 27.16
CA VAL A 54 -1.24 -8.23 27.20
C VAL A 54 -0.17 -7.38 27.89
N MET A 55 -0.10 -6.09 27.56
CA MET A 55 0.86 -5.17 28.19
C MET A 55 0.60 -4.97 29.69
N ALA A 56 -0.66 -5.02 30.11
CA ALA A 56 -1.06 -4.97 31.52
C ALA A 56 -0.84 -6.31 32.26
N GLY A 57 -0.43 -7.38 31.56
CA GLY A 57 -0.27 -8.72 32.12
C GLY A 57 -1.58 -9.44 32.44
N GLU A 58 -2.72 -8.90 31.97
CA GLU A 58 -4.04 -9.52 32.15
C GLU A 58 -4.21 -10.76 31.27
N TRP A 59 -3.66 -10.71 30.05
CA TRP A 59 -3.74 -11.78 29.06
C TRP A 59 -2.36 -12.28 28.68
N THR A 60 -2.24 -13.58 28.42
CA THR A 60 -1.07 -14.12 27.73
C THR A 60 -1.09 -13.73 26.27
N THR A 61 0.08 -13.66 25.64
CA THR A 61 0.20 -13.43 24.19
C THR A 61 -0.55 -14.50 23.38
N GLU A 62 -0.50 -15.76 23.82
CA GLU A 62 -1.22 -16.88 23.18
C GLU A 62 -2.74 -16.69 23.24
N TYR A 63 -3.28 -16.39 24.42
CA TYR A 63 -4.72 -16.15 24.58
C TYR A 63 -5.18 -14.97 23.73
N PHE A 64 -4.43 -13.86 23.73
CA PHE A 64 -4.72 -12.70 22.89
C PHE A 64 -4.80 -13.06 21.40
N ARG A 65 -3.83 -13.82 20.89
CA ARG A 65 -3.74 -14.22 19.47
C ARG A 65 -4.90 -15.11 19.06
N PHE A 66 -5.26 -16.08 19.91
CA PHE A 66 -6.45 -16.89 19.75
C PHE A 66 -7.72 -16.01 19.77
N TRP A 67 -7.86 -15.18 20.80
CA TRP A 67 -9.04 -14.36 21.04
C TRP A 67 -9.34 -13.43 19.85
N ARG A 68 -8.35 -12.68 19.35
CA ARG A 68 -8.56 -11.78 18.20
C ARG A 68 -9.01 -12.51 16.94
N CYS A 69 -8.52 -13.74 16.73
CA CYS A 69 -8.93 -14.58 15.60
C CYS A 69 -10.38 -15.03 15.79
N LYS A 70 -10.69 -15.59 16.96
CA LYS A 70 -12.04 -16.05 17.31
C LYS A 70 -13.09 -14.96 17.20
N GLU A 71 -12.87 -13.79 17.82
CA GLU A 71 -13.84 -12.69 17.78
C GLU A 71 -14.05 -12.16 16.36
N THR A 72 -12.98 -12.13 15.54
CA THR A 72 -13.11 -11.78 14.12
C THR A 72 -14.00 -12.79 13.41
N LEU A 73 -13.73 -14.09 13.53
CA LEU A 73 -14.50 -15.13 12.86
C LEU A 73 -15.98 -15.13 13.26
N LEU A 74 -16.27 -14.99 14.55
CA LEU A 74 -17.64 -14.93 15.08
C LEU A 74 -18.42 -13.73 14.53
N GLU A 75 -17.80 -12.55 14.42
CA GLU A 75 -18.46 -11.35 13.88
C GLU A 75 -18.91 -11.52 12.42
N PHE A 76 -18.21 -12.37 11.66
CA PHE A 76 -18.52 -12.68 10.27
C PHE A 76 -19.34 -13.96 10.11
N GLY A 77 -19.93 -14.47 11.21
CA GLY A 77 -20.84 -15.61 11.20
C GLY A 77 -20.18 -16.97 11.01
N TYR A 78 -18.86 -17.06 11.19
CA TYR A 78 -18.16 -18.33 11.21
C TYR A 78 -18.37 -19.05 12.56
N CYS A 79 -18.16 -20.37 12.60
CA CYS A 79 -18.33 -21.14 13.83
C CYS A 79 -17.27 -20.78 14.89
N GLU A 80 -17.59 -21.04 16.16
CA GLU A 80 -16.61 -20.87 17.23
C GLU A 80 -15.45 -21.85 17.06
N ILE A 81 -14.23 -21.36 17.23
CA ILE A 81 -12.99 -22.13 17.16
C ILE A 81 -12.41 -22.38 18.55
N ASP A 82 -11.67 -23.46 18.71
CA ASP A 82 -10.89 -23.74 19.92
C ASP A 82 -9.49 -23.08 19.89
N GLU A 83 -8.79 -23.15 21.01
CA GLU A 83 -7.44 -22.56 21.15
C GLU A 83 -6.40 -23.22 20.24
N GLU A 84 -6.56 -24.53 19.95
CA GLU A 84 -5.66 -25.25 19.05
C GLU A 84 -5.78 -24.74 17.62
N THR A 85 -7.00 -24.57 17.13
CA THR A 85 -7.30 -23.97 15.83
C THR A 85 -6.77 -22.53 15.76
N GLY A 86 -6.97 -21.75 16.83
CA GLY A 86 -6.44 -20.38 16.90
C GLY A 86 -4.91 -20.32 16.89
N ARG A 87 -4.24 -21.27 17.55
CA ARG A 87 -2.78 -21.39 17.52
C ARG A 87 -2.29 -21.75 16.11
N HIS A 88 -2.93 -22.72 15.46
CA HIS A 88 -2.59 -23.11 14.10
C HIS A 88 -2.74 -21.93 13.12
N PHE A 89 -3.84 -21.18 13.20
CA PHE A 89 -4.02 -19.96 12.41
C PHE A 89 -2.88 -18.96 12.65
N GLN A 90 -2.48 -18.76 13.90
CA GLN A 90 -1.41 -17.83 14.24
C GLN A 90 -0.05 -18.28 13.68
N GLU A 91 0.26 -19.58 13.72
CA GLU A 91 1.48 -20.15 13.13
C GLU A 91 1.53 -19.89 11.61
N VAL A 92 0.44 -20.19 10.91
CA VAL A 92 0.33 -19.92 9.47
C VAL A 92 0.43 -18.43 9.17
N TYR A 93 -0.24 -17.58 9.96
CA TYR A 93 -0.18 -16.13 9.79
C TYR A 93 1.25 -15.58 10.00
N GLU A 94 2.01 -16.11 10.95
CA GLU A 94 3.40 -15.74 11.15
C GLU A 94 4.30 -16.19 10.01
N GLU A 95 4.10 -17.41 9.50
CA GLU A 95 4.80 -17.88 8.30
C GLU A 95 4.53 -16.98 7.09
N GLU A 96 3.29 -16.53 6.89
CA GLU A 96 2.95 -15.63 5.80
C GLU A 96 3.51 -14.21 5.98
N LEU A 97 3.55 -13.69 7.21
CA LEU A 97 4.29 -12.46 7.53
C LEU A 97 5.78 -12.65 7.24
N GLU A 98 6.27 -13.89 7.44
CA GLU A 98 7.61 -14.27 7.09
C GLU A 98 7.84 -14.52 5.57
N ASN A 99 6.84 -14.35 4.71
CA ASN A 99 6.98 -14.53 3.26
C ASN A 99 6.45 -13.33 2.42
N ILE A 100 6.35 -12.14 3.02
CA ILE A 100 5.95 -10.93 2.27
C ILE A 100 6.88 -10.64 1.09
N THR A 101 6.30 -10.16 -0.01
CA THR A 101 7.00 -9.80 -1.24
C THR A 101 6.60 -8.40 -1.71
N MET A 102 7.54 -7.70 -2.35
CA MET A 102 7.25 -6.42 -3.01
C MET A 102 6.30 -6.65 -4.19
N LEU A 103 5.38 -5.72 -4.41
CA LEU A 103 4.51 -5.70 -5.60
C LEU A 103 5.34 -5.57 -6.87
N ASP A 104 4.93 -6.25 -7.94
CA ASP A 104 5.62 -6.18 -9.23
C ASP A 104 5.64 -4.75 -9.79
N GLU A 105 4.53 -4.03 -9.67
CA GLU A 105 4.43 -2.63 -10.07
C GLU A 105 5.33 -1.71 -9.25
N MET A 106 5.52 -2.02 -7.96
CA MET A 106 6.45 -1.27 -7.12
C MET A 106 7.89 -1.54 -7.56
N ARG A 107 8.24 -2.80 -7.86
CA ARG A 107 9.57 -3.14 -8.39
C ARG A 107 9.86 -2.39 -9.69
N MET A 108 8.94 -2.44 -10.65
CA MET A 108 9.06 -1.70 -11.92
C MET A 108 9.22 -0.19 -11.68
N THR A 109 8.50 0.35 -10.67
CA THR A 109 8.58 1.77 -10.29
C THR A 109 9.95 2.14 -9.74
N LEU A 110 10.47 1.35 -8.78
CA LEU A 110 11.77 1.61 -8.16
C LEU A 110 12.93 1.43 -9.16
N GLU A 111 12.85 0.44 -10.05
CA GLU A 111 13.82 0.25 -11.14
C GLU A 111 13.86 1.45 -12.09
N PHE A 112 12.69 1.91 -12.56
CA PHE A 112 12.58 3.08 -13.41
C PHE A 112 13.15 4.35 -12.73
N LEU A 113 12.83 4.57 -11.46
CA LEU A 113 13.33 5.72 -10.70
C LEU A 113 14.86 5.67 -10.52
N LYS A 114 15.40 4.47 -10.25
CA LYS A 114 16.84 4.22 -10.15
C LYS A 114 17.56 4.51 -11.47
N GLU A 115 17.05 4.02 -12.59
CA GLU A 115 17.61 4.28 -13.93
C GLU A 115 17.61 5.79 -14.28
N LYS A 116 16.61 6.52 -13.80
CA LYS A 116 16.51 7.98 -13.95
C LYS A 116 17.40 8.77 -13.00
N GLY A 117 18.05 8.12 -12.03
CA GLY A 117 18.82 8.79 -10.99
C GLY A 117 17.97 9.62 -10.04
N VAL A 118 16.69 9.27 -9.85
CA VAL A 118 15.79 9.96 -8.91
C VAL A 118 16.14 9.54 -7.48
N SER A 119 16.31 10.52 -6.60
CA SER A 119 16.50 10.25 -5.17
C SER A 119 15.22 9.69 -4.55
N MET A 120 15.36 8.55 -3.88
CA MET A 120 14.28 7.84 -3.21
C MET A 120 14.49 7.80 -1.69
N GLY A 121 13.40 7.68 -0.93
CA GLY A 121 13.42 7.51 0.51
C GLY A 121 12.21 6.74 1.04
N VAL A 122 12.25 6.39 2.32
CA VAL A 122 11.19 5.65 3.01
C VAL A 122 10.88 6.30 4.36
N ILE A 123 9.59 6.45 4.68
CA ILE A 123 9.12 6.84 6.01
C ILE A 123 8.01 5.88 6.43
N THR A 124 8.22 5.14 7.52
CA THR A 124 7.25 4.16 8.03
C THR A 124 6.99 4.30 9.53
N ASN A 125 5.74 4.09 9.94
CA ASN A 125 5.33 4.12 11.34
C ASN A 125 5.43 2.72 11.97
N GLY A 126 5.79 2.63 13.24
CA GLY A 126 5.82 1.37 13.99
C GLY A 126 7.18 1.02 14.60
N PRO A 127 7.31 -0.18 15.19
CA PRO A 127 8.52 -0.60 15.89
C PRO A 127 9.72 -0.72 14.95
N THR A 128 10.86 -0.17 15.36
CA THR A 128 12.09 -0.07 14.57
C THR A 128 12.55 -1.41 14.04
N GLU A 129 12.68 -2.41 14.91
CA GLU A 129 13.15 -3.73 14.51
C GLU A 129 12.24 -4.37 13.46
N HIS A 130 10.92 -4.27 13.65
CA HIS A 130 9.95 -4.87 12.74
C HIS A 130 9.96 -4.18 11.37
N GLN A 131 10.03 -2.85 11.34
CA GLN A 131 10.03 -2.13 10.07
C GLN A 131 11.35 -2.31 9.31
N LEU A 132 12.49 -2.31 9.99
CA LEU A 132 13.78 -2.58 9.34
C LEU A 132 13.86 -3.99 8.77
N LYS A 133 13.29 -4.99 9.46
CA LYS A 133 13.15 -6.35 8.90
C LYS A 133 12.36 -6.36 7.60
N LYS A 134 11.23 -5.64 7.54
CA LYS A 134 10.45 -5.52 6.29
C LYS A 134 11.24 -4.83 5.20
N VAL A 135 11.90 -3.72 5.49
CA VAL A 135 12.73 -2.97 4.53
C VAL A 135 13.81 -3.87 3.91
N HIS A 136 14.51 -4.64 4.74
CA HIS A 136 15.52 -5.59 4.27
C HIS A 136 14.91 -6.68 3.38
N LYS A 137 13.82 -7.29 3.85
CA LYS A 137 13.18 -8.43 3.19
C LYS A 137 12.51 -8.08 1.87
N LEU A 138 11.92 -6.90 1.80
CA LEU A 138 11.36 -6.35 0.57
C LEU A 138 12.47 -5.89 -0.40
N GLY A 139 13.75 -5.94 -0.02
CA GLY A 139 14.87 -5.56 -0.90
C GLY A 139 14.97 -4.06 -1.14
N LEU A 140 14.42 -3.21 -0.26
CA LEU A 140 14.38 -1.77 -0.50
C LEU A 140 15.77 -1.11 -0.49
N TYR A 141 16.75 -1.72 0.19
CA TYR A 141 18.13 -1.23 0.20
C TYR A 141 18.85 -1.37 -1.16
N ASP A 142 18.29 -2.08 -2.12
CA ASP A 142 18.80 -2.10 -3.50
C ASP A 142 18.49 -0.80 -4.26
N TYR A 143 17.59 0.02 -3.72
CA TYR A 143 17.06 1.24 -4.36
C TYR A 143 17.23 2.48 -3.46
N VAL A 144 17.14 2.32 -2.15
CA VAL A 144 17.16 3.41 -1.17
C VAL A 144 18.38 3.28 -0.27
N GLU A 145 19.14 4.36 -0.14
CA GLU A 145 20.27 4.42 0.79
C GLU A 145 19.81 4.16 2.23
N PRO A 146 20.60 3.48 3.08
CA PRO A 146 20.23 3.26 4.48
C PRO A 146 19.92 4.55 5.25
N GLY A 147 20.63 5.64 4.94
CA GLY A 147 20.36 6.97 5.50
C GLY A 147 19.06 7.62 5.01
N HIS A 148 18.40 7.05 4.00
CA HIS A 148 17.12 7.52 3.46
C HIS A 148 15.92 6.69 3.95
N VAL A 149 16.09 5.96 5.04
CA VAL A 149 15.02 5.20 5.70
C VAL A 149 14.77 5.76 7.10
N LEU A 150 13.54 6.22 7.34
CA LEU A 150 13.10 6.68 8.66
C LEU A 150 11.98 5.80 9.20
N VAL A 151 12.15 5.40 10.46
CA VAL A 151 11.16 4.65 11.22
C VAL A 151 10.74 5.45 12.44
N SER A 152 9.44 5.67 12.61
CA SER A 152 8.89 6.55 13.66
C SER A 152 9.41 6.29 15.08
N GLN A 153 9.52 5.02 15.51
CA GLN A 153 10.02 4.70 16.85
C GLN A 153 11.49 5.13 17.03
N ALA A 154 12.31 5.05 15.98
CA ALA A 154 13.71 5.45 16.04
C ALA A 154 13.88 6.98 16.11
N THR A 155 12.94 7.73 15.54
CA THR A 155 12.99 9.21 15.52
C THR A 155 12.28 9.85 16.71
N GLY A 156 11.33 9.14 17.33
CA GLY A 156 10.47 9.69 18.38
C GLY A 156 9.29 10.52 17.83
N PHE A 157 9.17 10.65 16.52
CA PHE A 157 8.07 11.33 15.82
C PHE A 157 7.38 10.34 14.90
N GLN A 158 6.08 10.48 14.68
CA GLN A 158 5.32 9.57 13.82
C GLN A 158 4.47 10.33 12.81
N LYS A 159 4.19 9.74 11.66
CA LYS A 159 3.18 10.29 10.74
C LYS A 159 1.82 10.34 11.46
N PRO A 160 1.04 11.44 11.37
CA PRO A 160 1.19 12.59 10.47
C PRO A 160 1.90 13.83 11.06
N GLU A 161 2.63 13.71 12.16
CA GLU A 161 3.38 14.82 12.77
C GLU A 161 4.36 15.42 11.75
N LYS A 162 4.42 16.75 11.66
CA LYS A 162 5.26 17.42 10.64
C LYS A 162 6.75 17.14 10.86
N GLU A 163 7.11 16.88 12.11
CA GLU A 163 8.45 16.66 12.60
C GLU A 163 9.13 15.49 11.87
N ILE A 164 8.43 14.37 11.62
CA ILE A 164 9.03 13.24 10.89
C ILE A 164 9.27 13.58 9.41
N PHE A 165 8.37 14.34 8.78
CA PHE A 165 8.54 14.76 7.39
C PHE A 165 9.63 15.83 7.23
N ASN A 166 9.73 16.77 8.18
CA ASN A 166 10.78 17.78 8.19
C ASN A 166 12.16 17.13 8.42
N LEU A 167 12.23 16.19 9.37
CA LEU A 167 13.43 15.40 9.61
C LEU A 167 13.83 14.61 8.36
N ALA A 168 12.88 13.99 7.66
CA ALA A 168 13.13 13.31 6.40
C ALA A 168 13.68 14.26 5.32
N ALA A 169 13.07 15.43 5.15
CA ALA A 169 13.51 16.42 4.17
C ALA A 169 14.96 16.85 4.43
N GLU A 170 15.30 17.14 5.69
CA GLU A 170 16.65 17.51 6.10
C GLU A 170 17.64 16.35 5.90
N GLN A 171 17.34 15.17 6.45
CA GLN A 171 18.22 14.01 6.43
C GLN A 171 18.46 13.50 5.00
N PHE A 172 17.43 13.51 4.14
CA PHE A 172 17.52 13.01 2.77
C PHE A 172 18.01 14.08 1.79
N GLY A 173 18.18 15.33 2.26
CA GLY A 173 18.55 16.47 1.42
C GLY A 173 17.50 16.80 0.35
N MET A 174 16.22 16.58 0.65
CA MET A 174 15.11 16.72 -0.29
C MET A 174 14.32 18.01 -0.05
N ASN A 175 13.83 18.63 -1.12
CA ASN A 175 12.97 19.81 -1.01
C ASN A 175 11.49 19.38 -0.99
N PRO A 176 10.75 19.57 0.12
CA PRO A 176 9.34 19.22 0.24
C PRO A 176 8.49 19.64 -0.97
N ALA A 177 8.66 20.87 -1.46
CA ALA A 177 7.85 21.40 -2.55
C ALA A 177 8.02 20.65 -3.88
N THR A 178 9.10 19.86 -4.02
CA THR A 178 9.40 19.04 -5.20
C THR A 178 9.57 17.56 -4.86
N THR A 179 9.18 17.13 -3.67
CA THR A 179 9.20 15.72 -3.26
C THR A 179 7.78 15.16 -3.23
N LEU A 180 7.58 14.03 -3.90
CA LEU A 180 6.34 13.29 -3.88
C LEU A 180 6.36 12.26 -2.74
N TYR A 181 5.39 12.33 -1.83
CA TYR A 181 5.12 11.26 -0.88
C TYR A 181 4.07 10.31 -1.45
N VAL A 182 4.28 9.00 -1.36
CA VAL A 182 3.33 7.96 -1.79
C VAL A 182 2.99 7.08 -0.60
N GLY A 183 1.71 6.98 -0.26
CA GLY A 183 1.23 6.14 0.83
C GLY A 183 -0.28 5.87 0.78
N ASP A 184 -0.71 4.82 1.48
CA ASP A 184 -2.08 4.32 1.47
C ASP A 184 -3.00 5.06 2.47
N SER A 185 -2.43 5.55 3.58
CA SER A 185 -3.14 6.11 4.70
C SER A 185 -3.41 7.59 4.47
N TYR A 186 -4.67 7.95 4.24
CA TYR A 186 -5.03 9.34 4.01
C TYR A 186 -4.64 10.25 5.18
N ASP A 187 -4.91 9.82 6.42
CA ASP A 187 -4.66 10.64 7.60
C ASP A 187 -3.16 10.69 7.94
N ASN A 188 -2.42 9.57 7.86
CA ASN A 188 -1.00 9.56 8.22
C ASN A 188 -0.11 10.10 7.09
N ASP A 189 -0.35 9.65 5.86
CA ASP A 189 0.53 9.89 4.73
C ASP A 189 0.16 11.18 4.00
N VAL A 190 -1.09 11.24 3.50
CA VAL A 190 -1.51 12.34 2.61
C VAL A 190 -1.61 13.64 3.40
N VAL A 191 -2.35 13.65 4.51
CA VAL A 191 -2.50 14.85 5.35
C VAL A 191 -1.16 15.26 5.95
N GLY A 192 -0.36 14.30 6.45
CA GLY A 192 0.97 14.57 7.00
C GLY A 192 1.94 15.19 5.99
N ALA A 193 2.01 14.62 4.78
CA ALA A 193 2.83 15.12 3.69
C ALA A 193 2.41 16.54 3.28
N LYS A 194 1.12 16.77 2.99
CA LYS A 194 0.64 18.11 2.61
C LYS A 194 0.83 19.15 3.70
N ALA A 195 0.56 18.80 4.96
CA ALA A 195 0.74 19.71 6.08
C ALA A 195 2.20 20.12 6.27
N SER A 196 3.13 19.31 5.76
CA SER A 196 4.59 19.53 5.76
C SER A 196 5.12 20.14 4.46
N GLY A 197 4.24 20.51 3.51
CA GLY A 197 4.60 21.15 2.25
C GLY A 197 5.02 20.20 1.12
N TRP A 198 4.84 18.90 1.31
CA TRP A 198 5.16 17.89 0.31
C TRP A 198 4.07 17.78 -0.75
N GLN A 199 4.40 17.17 -1.89
CA GLN A 199 3.38 16.65 -2.80
C GLN A 199 2.94 15.26 -2.30
N ALA A 200 1.71 14.86 -2.54
CA ALA A 200 1.14 13.62 -2.05
C ALA A 200 0.37 12.87 -3.14
N MET A 201 0.75 11.61 -3.36
CA MET A 201 -0.06 10.62 -4.07
C MET A 201 -0.76 9.73 -3.05
N TRP A 202 -2.09 9.77 -3.07
CA TRP A 202 -2.89 8.85 -2.27
C TRP A 202 -3.03 7.51 -2.99
N PHE A 203 -2.47 6.46 -2.39
CA PHE A 203 -2.55 5.10 -2.89
C PHE A 203 -3.77 4.36 -2.33
N ASN A 204 -4.95 4.66 -2.86
CA ASN A 204 -6.23 4.17 -2.32
C ASN A 204 -6.68 2.83 -2.92
N HIS A 205 -5.79 1.83 -3.03
CA HIS A 205 -6.14 0.52 -3.60
C HIS A 205 -7.18 -0.27 -2.78
N ARG A 206 -7.39 0.14 -1.52
CA ARG A 206 -8.44 -0.37 -0.64
C ARG A 206 -9.81 0.29 -0.80
N GLY A 207 -9.95 1.31 -1.65
CA GLY A 207 -11.23 1.99 -1.90
C GLY A 207 -11.81 2.69 -0.66
N ARG A 208 -10.95 3.23 0.20
CA ARG A 208 -11.35 3.91 1.43
C ARG A 208 -12.06 5.22 1.09
N SER A 209 -13.14 5.49 1.82
CA SER A 209 -13.92 6.73 1.68
C SER A 209 -13.47 7.75 2.72
N LEU A 210 -13.43 9.02 2.33
CA LEU A 210 -13.20 10.11 3.27
C LEU A 210 -14.44 10.36 4.13
N LYS A 211 -14.24 10.92 5.32
CA LYS A 211 -15.34 11.34 6.18
C LYS A 211 -16.22 12.37 5.44
N PRO A 212 -17.55 12.32 5.59
CA PRO A 212 -18.44 13.30 4.98
C PRO A 212 -18.02 14.74 5.33
N GLY A 213 -17.91 15.59 4.31
CA GLY A 213 -17.49 16.99 4.46
C GLY A 213 -15.96 17.23 4.44
N THR A 214 -15.13 16.18 4.44
CA THR A 214 -13.69 16.33 4.24
C THR A 214 -13.38 16.79 2.82
N LYS A 215 -12.64 17.89 2.69
CA LYS A 215 -12.07 18.29 1.39
C LYS A 215 -10.79 17.49 1.14
N PRO A 216 -10.67 16.77 0.01
CA PRO A 216 -9.47 16.00 -0.31
C PRO A 216 -8.25 16.91 -0.44
N VAL A 217 -7.10 16.48 0.11
CA VAL A 217 -5.82 17.20 0.06
C VAL A 217 -4.72 16.31 -0.51
N TYR A 218 -4.94 15.66 -1.65
CA TYR A 218 -3.88 14.98 -2.39
C TYR A 218 -3.65 15.70 -3.72
N ASP A 219 -2.48 15.48 -4.30
CA ASP A 219 -2.17 15.99 -5.62
C ASP A 219 -2.46 14.95 -6.72
N VAL A 220 -2.31 13.66 -6.40
CA VAL A 220 -2.72 12.52 -7.24
C VAL A 220 -3.42 11.49 -6.37
N ALA A 221 -4.39 10.77 -6.93
CA ALA A 221 -4.94 9.57 -6.33
C ALA A 221 -4.94 8.43 -7.35
N ILE A 222 -4.55 7.24 -6.91
CA ILE A 222 -4.65 5.99 -7.65
C ILE A 222 -5.41 4.98 -6.79
N ASP A 223 -6.11 4.04 -7.41
CA ASP A 223 -7.01 3.12 -6.73
C ASP A 223 -6.73 1.64 -7.02
N SER A 224 -5.59 1.33 -7.63
CA SER A 224 -5.11 -0.04 -7.83
C SER A 224 -3.58 -0.09 -7.94
N PHE A 225 -2.98 -1.25 -7.62
CA PHE A 225 -1.53 -1.42 -7.70
C PHE A 225 -1.00 -1.19 -9.11
N GLU A 226 -1.75 -1.64 -10.11
CA GLU A 226 -1.47 -1.59 -11.56
C GLU A 226 -1.31 -0.17 -12.10
N GLN A 227 -1.92 0.82 -11.45
CA GLN A 227 -1.82 2.22 -11.85
C GLN A 227 -0.51 2.89 -11.40
N LEU A 228 0.14 2.35 -10.36
CA LEU A 228 1.29 2.98 -9.70
C LEU A 228 2.41 3.32 -10.68
N PHE A 229 2.88 2.32 -11.43
CA PHE A 229 4.00 2.48 -12.36
C PHE A 229 3.71 3.54 -13.42
N GLY A 230 2.53 3.46 -14.05
CA GLY A 230 2.13 4.42 -15.09
C GLY A 230 1.99 5.85 -14.57
N ALA A 231 1.43 6.02 -13.37
CA ALA A 231 1.30 7.31 -12.71
C ALA A 231 2.68 7.92 -12.40
N VAL A 232 3.57 7.16 -11.75
CA VAL A 232 4.92 7.63 -11.40
C VAL A 232 5.73 7.93 -12.66
N LYS A 233 5.71 7.03 -13.66
CA LYS A 233 6.44 7.21 -14.91
C LYS A 233 6.12 8.55 -15.56
N ILE A 234 4.85 8.92 -15.66
CA ILE A 234 4.43 10.20 -16.25
C ILE A 234 4.91 11.41 -15.45
N LEU A 235 4.84 11.36 -14.11
CA LEU A 235 5.26 12.45 -13.25
C LEU A 235 6.77 12.76 -13.38
N PHE A 236 7.58 11.73 -13.69
CA PHE A 236 9.05 11.83 -13.78
C PHE A 236 9.61 11.84 -15.21
N ASP A 237 8.86 11.41 -16.23
CA ASP A 237 9.31 11.44 -17.63
C ASP A 237 9.10 12.79 -18.32
N LEU A 238 8.08 13.55 -17.91
CA LEU A 238 7.68 14.71 -18.70
C LEU A 238 8.42 15.99 -18.29
N PRO A 239 9.07 16.68 -19.25
CA PRO A 239 9.66 17.98 -18.98
C PRO A 239 8.56 18.95 -18.57
N ASN A 240 8.74 19.61 -17.42
CA ASN A 240 7.79 20.56 -16.82
C ASN A 240 6.57 19.93 -16.12
N SER A 241 6.79 19.01 -15.17
CA SER A 241 5.75 18.58 -14.22
C SER A 241 5.12 19.69 -13.35
N LYS A 242 5.46 20.97 -13.60
CA LYS A 242 4.76 22.15 -13.08
C LYS A 242 3.26 22.16 -13.44
N PHE A 243 2.86 21.54 -14.55
CA PHE A 243 1.47 21.47 -15.00
C PHE A 243 0.64 20.32 -14.37
N PHE A 244 1.26 19.42 -13.59
CA PHE A 244 0.50 18.34 -12.93
C PHE A 244 -0.23 18.80 -11.67
N PHE A 245 0.25 19.87 -11.05
CA PHE A 245 -0.22 20.31 -9.74
C PHE A 245 -0.74 21.76 -9.75
N ASP A 246 -1.10 22.28 -10.93
CA ASP A 246 -1.86 23.53 -10.97
C ASP A 246 -3.22 23.27 -10.31
N ALA A 247 -3.42 23.84 -9.13
CA ALA A 247 -4.64 23.68 -8.34
C ALA A 247 -5.92 24.12 -9.08
N ASN A 248 -5.79 24.80 -10.22
CA ASN A 248 -6.90 25.22 -11.07
C ASN A 248 -7.26 24.22 -12.19
N ASP A 249 -6.40 23.25 -12.51
CA ASP A 249 -6.64 22.27 -13.56
C ASP A 249 -7.03 20.91 -12.95
N LYS A 250 -8.34 20.69 -12.80
CA LYS A 250 -8.88 19.53 -12.09
C LYS A 250 -8.78 18.22 -12.88
N GLU A 251 -8.41 18.27 -14.16
CA GLU A 251 -8.19 17.09 -14.99
C GLU A 251 -6.92 17.25 -15.83
N ASN A 252 -5.81 16.69 -15.35
CA ASN A 252 -4.61 16.60 -16.19
C ASN A 252 -4.73 15.39 -17.13
N PRO A 253 -4.98 15.58 -18.44
CA PRO A 253 -5.24 14.48 -19.38
C PRO A 253 -4.02 13.57 -19.56
N VAL A 254 -2.81 14.12 -19.37
CA VAL A 254 -1.57 13.35 -19.51
C VAL A 254 -1.39 12.43 -18.31
N LEU A 255 -1.65 12.90 -17.09
CA LEU A 255 -1.60 12.05 -15.89
C LEU A 255 -2.63 10.92 -15.96
N LYS A 256 -3.85 11.25 -16.40
CA LYS A 256 -4.90 10.27 -16.62
C LYS A 256 -4.48 9.20 -17.62
N MET A 257 -3.87 9.60 -18.74
CA MET A 257 -3.32 8.67 -19.71
C MET A 257 -2.23 7.76 -19.10
N GLY A 258 -1.43 8.24 -18.16
CA GLY A 258 -0.41 7.43 -17.46
C GLY A 258 -1.00 6.37 -16.57
N ILE A 259 -1.96 6.77 -15.74
CA ILE A 259 -2.72 5.87 -14.87
C ILE A 259 -3.40 4.78 -15.71
N GLU A 260 -4.09 5.17 -16.79
CA GLU A 260 -4.74 4.25 -17.72
C GLU A 260 -3.74 3.32 -18.43
N ASN A 261 -2.59 3.85 -18.87
CA ASN A 261 -1.54 3.06 -19.51
C ASN A 261 -0.93 2.03 -18.54
N GLY A 262 -0.69 2.40 -17.28
CA GLY A 262 -0.19 1.46 -16.26
C GLY A 262 -1.11 0.26 -16.10
N LEU A 263 -2.42 0.53 -16.00
CA LEU A 263 -3.45 -0.51 -15.92
C LEU A 263 -3.47 -1.39 -17.17
N MET A 264 -3.35 -0.81 -18.36
CA MET A 264 -3.28 -1.58 -19.62
C MET A 264 -2.00 -2.42 -19.73
N MET A 265 -0.85 -1.93 -19.25
CA MET A 265 0.39 -2.71 -19.20
C MET A 265 0.24 -3.92 -18.29
N ALA A 266 -0.41 -3.76 -17.14
CA ALA A 266 -0.71 -4.89 -16.25
C ALA A 266 -1.65 -5.90 -16.91
N ALA A 267 -2.69 -5.42 -17.60
CA ALA A 267 -3.60 -6.28 -18.36
C ALA A 267 -2.86 -7.13 -19.39
N GLU A 268 -1.94 -6.54 -20.14
CA GLU A 268 -1.14 -7.26 -21.14
C GLU A 268 -0.25 -8.33 -20.52
N ARG A 269 0.43 -8.03 -19.40
CA ARG A 269 1.23 -9.03 -18.66
C ARG A 269 0.40 -10.22 -18.19
N LEU A 270 -0.81 -9.97 -17.68
CA LEU A 270 -1.71 -11.04 -17.23
C LEU A 270 -2.23 -11.90 -18.39
N LEU A 271 -2.48 -11.31 -19.55
CA LEU A 271 -2.86 -12.07 -20.75
C LEU A 271 -1.69 -12.94 -21.24
N GLU A 272 -0.46 -12.46 -21.14
CA GLU A 272 0.74 -13.21 -21.49
C GLU A 272 1.01 -14.39 -20.54
N SER A 273 0.50 -14.33 -19.30
CA SER A 273 0.52 -15.47 -18.36
C SER A 273 -0.65 -16.45 -18.54
N ASN A 274 -1.29 -16.44 -19.71
CA ASN A 274 -2.45 -17.28 -20.10
C ASN A 274 -3.74 -17.03 -19.29
N MET A 275 -3.89 -15.86 -18.66
CA MET A 275 -5.19 -15.47 -18.09
C MET A 275 -6.18 -15.10 -19.21
N SER A 276 -7.45 -15.47 -19.07
CA SER A 276 -8.46 -15.08 -20.07
C SER A 276 -8.79 -13.59 -19.99
N VAL A 277 -9.18 -12.98 -21.11
CA VAL A 277 -9.61 -11.57 -21.16
C VAL A 277 -10.72 -11.28 -20.16
N ASP A 278 -11.68 -12.20 -19.99
CA ASP A 278 -12.78 -12.03 -19.04
C ASP A 278 -12.28 -11.92 -17.59
N LYS A 279 -11.32 -12.78 -17.21
CA LYS A 279 -10.71 -12.73 -15.87
C LYS A 279 -9.92 -11.44 -15.66
N VAL A 280 -9.16 -11.00 -16.66
CA VAL A 280 -8.38 -9.74 -16.60
C VAL A 280 -9.29 -8.53 -16.44
N VAL A 281 -10.38 -8.46 -17.20
CA VAL A 281 -11.35 -7.36 -17.11
C VAL A 281 -11.97 -7.26 -15.73
N ILE A 282 -12.32 -8.41 -15.12
CA ILE A 282 -12.88 -8.46 -13.77
C ILE A 282 -11.82 -8.06 -12.73
N LEU A 283 -10.62 -8.66 -12.82
CA LEU A 283 -9.56 -8.45 -11.85
C LEU A 283 -9.12 -6.98 -11.78
N LEU A 284 -8.91 -6.37 -12.95
CA LEU A 284 -8.44 -4.99 -13.06
C LEU A 284 -9.57 -3.95 -13.12
N ARG A 285 -10.83 -4.39 -12.97
CA ARG A 285 -12.03 -3.53 -13.05
C ARG A 285 -12.04 -2.63 -14.30
N LEU A 286 -11.67 -3.20 -15.45
CA LEU A 286 -11.52 -2.44 -16.69
C LEU A 286 -12.85 -1.87 -17.17
N THR A 287 -12.81 -0.66 -17.71
CA THR A 287 -13.95 -0.04 -18.38
C THR A 287 -14.31 -0.80 -19.66
N LYS A 288 -15.57 -0.64 -20.13
CA LYS A 288 -16.01 -1.20 -21.43
C LYS A 288 -15.11 -0.78 -22.60
N GLN A 289 -14.54 0.42 -22.54
CA GLN A 289 -13.62 0.91 -23.57
C GLN A 289 -12.28 0.16 -23.55
N GLN A 290 -11.68 -0.01 -22.37
CA GLN A 290 -10.45 -0.77 -22.18
C GLN A 290 -10.63 -2.25 -22.55
N GLU A 291 -11.73 -2.86 -22.11
CA GLU A 291 -12.12 -4.22 -22.52
C GLU A 291 -12.19 -4.35 -24.04
N ARG A 292 -12.85 -3.42 -24.73
CA ARG A 292 -12.95 -3.44 -26.20
C ARG A 292 -11.58 -3.39 -26.85
N VAL A 293 -10.66 -2.57 -26.34
CA VAL A 293 -9.27 -2.48 -26.84
C VAL A 293 -8.55 -3.82 -26.66
N LEU A 294 -8.61 -4.43 -25.48
CA LEU A 294 -8.00 -5.74 -25.23
C LEU A 294 -8.60 -6.82 -26.14
N ARG A 295 -9.93 -6.90 -26.23
CA ARG A 295 -10.58 -7.88 -27.10
C ARG A 295 -10.18 -7.71 -28.56
N MET A 296 -10.06 -6.48 -29.07
CA MET A 296 -9.57 -6.27 -30.44
C MET A 296 -8.12 -6.74 -30.62
N LYS A 297 -7.25 -6.48 -29.64
CA LYS A 297 -5.83 -6.85 -29.71
C LYS A 297 -5.59 -8.36 -29.55
N TYR A 298 -6.44 -9.05 -28.79
CA TYR A 298 -6.26 -10.46 -28.40
C TYR A 298 -7.34 -11.43 -28.93
N ALA A 299 -8.30 -10.99 -29.76
CA ALA A 299 -9.32 -11.86 -30.38
C ALA A 299 -8.79 -12.91 -31.38
N LEU A 300 -7.48 -12.92 -31.64
CA LEU A 300 -6.81 -13.80 -32.62
C LEU A 300 -5.81 -14.78 -32.00
N ARG A 301 -5.76 -14.90 -30.66
CA ARG A 301 -4.90 -15.84 -29.95
C ARG A 301 -5.70 -16.96 -29.29
#